data_AF-A0A641RKM9-F1
#
_entry.id   AF-A0A641RKM9-F1
#
_cell.length_a   1.000
_cell.length_b   1.000
_cell.length_c   1.000
_cell.angle_alpha   90.00
_cell.angle_beta   90.00
_cell.angle_gamma   90.00
#
_symmetry.space_group_name_H-M   'P 1'
#
loop_
_entity.id
_entity.type
_entity.pdbx_description
1 polymer ?
#
loop_
_entity_poly.entity_id
_entity_poly.type
_entity_poly.pdbx_seq_one_letter_code
_entity_poly.pdbx_strand_id
1 'polypeptide(L)'
;SNEGKDVFDDSLLQAFAENGTEVMYCATLLFLGYVDDATTFAEGHGGGGSSSDLKWGRDDDEDERAWARRCMMKAARMMRPSSGKKKKR
;
A
#
# COMPACT_ATOMS: atom_id res chain seq x y z
N SER A 1 -1.27 24.62 -8.91
CA SER A 1 -0.54 23.34 -9.02
C SER A 1 -0.50 22.66 -7.67
N ASN A 2 -1.28 21.59 -7.48
CA ASN A 2 -1.33 20.80 -6.24
C ASN A 2 -0.47 19.53 -6.33
N GLU A 3 0.45 19.49 -7.29
CA GLU A 3 1.12 18.26 -7.75
C GLU A 3 2.09 17.66 -6.72
N GLY A 4 2.49 18.42 -5.70
CA GLY A 4 3.40 17.97 -4.65
C GLY A 4 2.73 17.42 -3.38
N LYS A 5 1.42 17.68 -3.17
CA LYS A 5 0.72 17.22 -1.96
C LYS A 5 0.14 15.82 -2.12
N ASP A 6 -0.26 15.43 -3.33
CA ASP A 6 -0.80 14.10 -3.61
C ASP A 6 0.27 12.99 -3.57
N VAL A 7 1.54 13.30 -3.84
CA VAL A 7 2.65 12.32 -3.78
C VAL A 7 3.01 11.92 -2.35
N PHE A 8 2.76 12.79 -1.38
CA PHE A 8 2.99 12.58 0.04
C PHE A 8 1.70 12.83 0.80
N ASP A 9 0.63 12.12 0.43
CA ASP A 9 -0.55 12.05 1.27
C ASP A 9 -0.12 11.71 2.70
N ASP A 10 -0.67 12.43 3.70
CA ASP A 10 -0.26 12.29 5.09
C ASP A 10 -0.34 10.82 5.56
N SER A 11 -1.27 10.04 5.01
CA SER A 11 -1.38 8.61 5.33
C SER A 11 -0.25 7.76 4.75
N LEU A 12 0.23 8.08 3.55
CA LEU A 12 1.36 7.39 2.91
C LEU A 12 2.67 7.74 3.63
N LEU A 13 2.90 9.02 3.89
CA LEU A 13 4.10 9.46 4.59
C LEU A 13 4.17 8.89 6.01
N GLN A 14 3.04 8.88 6.73
CA GLN A 14 2.95 8.27 8.05
C GLN A 14 3.22 6.76 8.00
N ALA A 15 2.60 6.02 7.08
CA ALA A 15 2.83 4.59 6.94
C ALA A 15 4.31 4.27 6.65
N PHE A 16 4.93 5.08 5.80
CA PHE A 16 6.35 4.95 5.45
C PHE A 16 7.27 5.27 6.64
N ALA A 17 6.94 6.29 7.43
CA ALA A 17 7.71 6.66 8.62
C ALA A 17 7.62 5.60 9.74
N GLU A 18 6.46 4.94 9.87
CA GLU A 18 6.23 3.95 10.93
C GLU A 18 6.76 2.56 10.59
N ASN A 19 6.56 2.08 9.35
CA ASN A 19 6.94 0.72 8.93
C ASN A 19 7.35 0.70 7.44
N GLY A 20 8.29 1.58 7.05
CA GLY A 20 8.66 1.80 5.64
C GLY A 20 9.17 0.57 4.91
N THR A 21 9.92 -0.31 5.59
CA THR A 21 10.42 -1.56 4.98
C THR A 21 9.27 -2.48 4.59
N GLU A 22 8.30 -2.66 5.49
CA GLU A 22 7.14 -3.51 5.27
C GLU A 22 6.21 -2.93 4.19
N VAL A 23 6.03 -1.60 4.19
CA VAL A 23 5.29 -0.91 3.12
C VAL A 23 5.97 -1.11 1.76
N MET A 24 7.30 -0.98 1.68
CA MET A 24 8.05 -1.19 0.43
C MET A 24 8.01 -2.63 -0.05
N TYR A 25 8.07 -3.60 0.87
CA TYR A 25 7.96 -5.02 0.55
C TYR A 25 6.57 -5.34 -0.02
N CYS A 26 5.51 -4.89 0.66
CA CYS A 26 4.13 -5.03 0.18
C CYS A 26 3.94 -4.36 -1.19
N ALA A 27 4.50 -3.16 -1.39
CA ALA A 27 4.45 -2.46 -2.68
C ALA A 27 5.17 -3.23 -3.79
N THR A 28 6.30 -3.87 -3.49
CA THR A 28 7.06 -4.68 -4.44
C THR A 28 6.26 -5.90 -4.89
N LEU A 29 5.62 -6.60 -3.95
CA LEU A 29 4.73 -7.72 -4.26
C LEU A 29 3.57 -7.29 -5.16
N LEU A 30 2.92 -6.16 -4.85
CA LEU A 30 1.85 -5.59 -5.68
C LEU A 30 2.35 -5.22 -7.08
N PHE A 31 3.53 -4.63 -7.18
CA PHE A 31 4.13 -4.23 -8.46
C PHE A 31 4.41 -5.44 -9.37
N LEU A 32 4.82 -6.56 -8.78
CA LEU A 32 5.04 -7.84 -9.47
C LEU A 32 3.75 -8.61 -9.76
N GLY A 33 2.60 -8.15 -9.26
CA GLY A 33 1.30 -8.80 -9.45
C GLY A 33 0.97 -9.88 -8.41
N TYR A 34 1.79 -10.04 -7.37
CA TYR A 34 1.56 -11.00 -6.28
C TYR A 34 0.61 -10.42 -5.23
N VAL A 35 -0.66 -10.23 -5.61
CA VAL A 35 -1.67 -9.54 -4.78
C VAL A 35 -2.02 -10.34 -3.52
N ASP A 36 -2.16 -11.66 -3.64
CA ASP A 36 -2.51 -12.53 -2.52
C ASP A 36 -1.37 -12.59 -1.49
N ASP A 37 -0.12 -12.68 -1.95
CA ASP A 37 1.06 -12.64 -1.09
C ASP A 37 1.19 -11.27 -0.40
N ALA A 38 0.94 -10.17 -1.13
CA ALA A 38 0.96 -8.83 -0.55
C ALA A 38 -0.09 -8.66 0.55
N THR A 39 -1.28 -9.23 0.35
CA THR A 39 -2.39 -9.18 1.32
C THR A 39 -2.06 -10.02 2.55
N THR A 40 -1.60 -11.25 2.34
CA THR A 40 -1.20 -12.17 3.42
C THR A 40 -0.08 -11.59 4.27
N PHE A 41 0.92 -10.97 3.62
CA PHE A 41 2.01 -10.28 4.29
C PHE A 41 1.48 -9.12 5.15
N ALA A 42 0.63 -8.27 4.59
CA ALA A 42 0.08 -7.13 5.32
C ALA A 42 -0.73 -7.58 6.56
N GLU A 43 -1.59 -8.59 6.42
CA GLU A 43 -2.36 -9.16 7.54
C GLU A 43 -1.46 -9.74 8.64
N GLY A 44 -0.39 -10.45 8.26
CA GLY A 44 0.60 -11.01 9.19
C GLY A 44 1.39 -9.95 9.97
N HIS A 45 1.56 -8.76 9.40
CA HIS A 45 2.31 -7.64 9.98
C HIS A 45 1.42 -6.62 10.72
N GLY A 46 0.16 -7.00 11.03
CA GLY A 46 -0.77 -6.16 11.78
C GLY A 46 -1.52 -5.13 10.92
N GLY A 47 -1.35 -5.20 9.61
CA GLY A 47 -2.22 -4.58 8.62
C GLY A 47 -3.57 -5.29 8.53
N GLY A 48 -4.43 -4.77 7.67
CA GLY A 48 -5.79 -5.27 7.49
C GLY A 48 -6.72 -4.24 6.84
N GLY A 49 -6.14 -3.29 6.11
CA GLY A 49 -6.89 -2.24 5.44
C GLY A 49 -7.48 -2.70 4.12
N SER A 50 -8.80 -2.89 4.12
CA SER A 50 -9.70 -3.01 2.96
C SER A 50 -9.32 -4.10 1.94
N SER A 51 -9.89 -5.29 2.09
CA SER A 51 -10.14 -6.16 0.93
C SER A 51 -11.10 -5.43 -0.02
N SER A 52 -10.74 -5.31 -1.29
CA SER A 52 -11.63 -4.82 -2.34
C SER A 52 -11.86 -5.95 -3.32
N ASP A 53 -13.12 -6.32 -3.57
CA ASP A 53 -13.48 -7.31 -4.59
C ASP A 53 -13.22 -6.82 -6.03
N LEU A 54 -12.77 -5.57 -6.20
CA LEU A 54 -12.33 -5.04 -7.47
C LEU A 54 -11.02 -5.72 -7.91
N LYS A 55 -11.02 -6.20 -9.16
CA LYS A 55 -9.83 -6.67 -9.88
C LYS A 55 -8.70 -5.65 -9.70
N TRP A 56 -7.63 -6.05 -9.00
CA TRP A 56 -6.39 -5.32 -8.96
C TRP A 56 -5.46 -5.79 -10.08
N GLY A 57 -4.76 -4.88 -10.73
CA GLY A 57 -3.85 -5.18 -11.83
C GLY A 57 -3.30 -3.91 -12.46
N ARG A 58 -2.31 -4.06 -13.33
CA ARG A 58 -1.77 -2.97 -14.14
C ARG A 58 -2.60 -2.82 -15.42
N ASP A 59 -2.82 -1.58 -15.86
CA ASP A 59 -3.46 -1.30 -17.15
C ASP A 59 -2.41 -1.30 -18.26
N ASP A 60 -2.78 -1.72 -19.48
CA ASP A 60 -1.83 -1.93 -20.59
C ASP A 60 -1.12 -0.64 -21.04
N ASP A 61 -1.79 0.52 -20.87
CA ASP A 61 -1.29 1.85 -21.21
C ASP A 61 -0.73 2.62 -20.00
N GLU A 62 -0.66 2.00 -18.82
CA GLU A 62 -0.17 2.67 -17.62
C GLU A 62 1.36 2.76 -17.56
N ASP A 63 1.85 4.00 -17.45
CA ASP A 63 3.26 4.30 -17.18
C ASP A 63 3.78 3.54 -15.96
N GLU A 64 4.98 2.96 -16.07
CA GLU A 64 5.60 2.19 -14.98
C GLU A 64 5.69 2.98 -13.66
N ARG A 65 6.01 4.28 -13.76
CA ARG A 65 6.06 5.17 -12.59
C ARG A 65 4.69 5.40 -11.97
N ALA A 66 3.63 5.46 -12.80
CA ALA A 66 2.26 5.58 -12.31
C ALA A 66 1.83 4.29 -11.62
N TRP A 67 2.14 3.13 -12.22
CA TRP A 67 1.88 1.82 -11.65
C TRP A 67 2.57 1.63 -10.29
N ALA A 68 3.87 1.94 -10.20
CA ALA A 68 4.63 1.87 -8.95
C ALA A 68 4.02 2.77 -7.86
N ARG A 69 3.55 3.97 -8.23
CA ARG A 69 2.84 4.86 -7.30
C ARG A 69 1.53 4.25 -6.80
N ARG A 70 0.72 3.64 -7.67
CA ARG A 70 -0.51 2.94 -7.25
C ARG A 70 -0.21 1.79 -6.29
N CYS A 71 0.86 1.03 -6.55
CA CYS A 71 1.31 -0.06 -5.68
C CYS A 71 1.71 0.46 -4.29
N MET A 72 2.47 1.55 -4.22
CA MET A 72 2.83 2.22 -2.96
C MET A 72 1.59 2.69 -2.18
N MET A 73 0.63 3.34 -2.84
CA MET A 73 -0.60 3.81 -2.17
C MET A 73 -1.44 2.65 -1.63
N LYS A 74 -1.58 1.56 -2.41
CA LYS A 74 -2.30 0.38 -1.96
C LYS A 74 -1.57 -0.34 -0.83
N ALA A 75 -0.26 -0.49 -0.92
CA ALA A 75 0.55 -1.07 0.15
C ALA A 75 0.41 -0.29 1.45
N ALA A 76 0.54 1.05 1.40
CA ALA A 76 0.34 1.89 2.56
C ALA A 76 -1.05 1.70 3.16
N ARG A 77 -2.10 1.56 2.34
CA ARG A 77 -3.46 1.30 2.80
C ARG A 77 -3.63 -0.10 3.40
N MET A 78 -3.05 -1.15 2.80
CA MET A 78 -3.08 -2.52 3.32
C MET A 78 -2.36 -2.63 4.66
N MET A 79 -1.23 -1.95 4.79
CA MET A 79 -0.39 -1.90 6.00
C MET A 79 -0.97 -1.03 7.12
N ARG A 80 -2.08 -0.31 6.89
CA ARG A 80 -2.77 0.41 7.96
C ARG A 80 -3.35 -0.60 8.96
N PRO A 81 -3.28 -0.31 10.27
CA PRO A 81 -3.90 -1.15 11.27
C PRO A 81 -5.39 -1.34 10.98
N SER A 82 -5.87 -2.59 11.08
CA SER A 82 -7.31 -2.86 11.06
C SER A 82 -8.01 -2.02 12.12
N SER A 83 -9.14 -1.41 11.78
CA SER A 83 -9.96 -0.58 12.67
C SER A 83 -10.44 -1.40 13.88
N GLY A 84 -9.59 -1.50 14.91
CA GLY A 84 -9.78 -2.37 16.06
C GLY A 84 -8.47 -2.69 16.79
N LYS A 85 -7.33 -2.77 16.09
CA LYS A 85 -6.01 -2.94 16.70
C LYS A 85 -5.24 -1.63 16.69
N LYS A 86 -5.50 -0.76 17.67
CA LYS A 86 -4.56 0.34 17.97
C LYS A 86 -3.25 -0.30 18.41
N LYS A 87 -2.14 0.01 17.71
CA LYS A 87 -0.79 -0.35 18.14
C LYS A 87 -0.60 0.22 19.56
N LYS A 88 -0.46 -0.65 20.57
CA LYS A 88 -0.13 -0.18 21.92
C LYS A 88 1.22 0.54 21.81
N ARG A 89 1.21 1.82 22.17
CA ARG A 89 2.40 2.67 22.25
C ARG A 89 3.37 2.15 23.29
#